data_AF-A0A1F3YHH2-F1
#
_entry.id   AF-A0A1F3YHH2-F1
#
_cell.length_a   1.000
_cell.length_b   1.000
_cell.length_c   1.000
_cell.angle_alpha   90.00
_cell.angle_beta   90.00
_cell.angle_gamma   90.00
#
_symmetry.space_group_name_H-M   'P 1'
#
loop_
_entity.id
_entity.type
_entity.pdbx_description
1 polymer ?
#
loop_
_entity_poly.entity_id
_entity_poly.type
_entity_poly.pdbx_seq_one_letter_code
_entity_poly.pdbx_strand_id
1 'polypeptide(L)'
;MCVMASALGADAGRGRLLYEARCTVCHGTSVHLRETRKARSFEGVRAQVERWNAELGGAWSADDIDDVTMYVNNRYYFFPCPDSACGSEQASTRRNSKQSRVDRQ
;
A
#
# COMPACT_ATOMS: atom_id res chain seq x y z
N MET A 1 -2.02 17.53 23.51
CA MET A 1 -1.72 16.20 22.94
C MET A 1 -2.54 16.08 21.65
N CYS A 2 -1.91 15.95 20.48
CA CYS A 2 -2.63 15.85 19.21
C CYS A 2 -2.71 14.36 18.84
N VAL A 3 -3.90 13.78 18.91
CA VAL A 3 -4.16 12.39 18.50
C VAL A 3 -4.15 12.37 16.97
N MET A 4 -3.18 11.67 16.38
CA MET A 4 -3.19 11.38 14.96
C MET A 4 -4.17 10.24 14.72
N ALA A 5 -5.25 10.53 14.01
CA ALA A 5 -6.20 9.54 13.57
C ALA A 5 -5.55 8.69 12.46
N SER A 6 -5.36 7.39 12.71
CA SER A 6 -5.20 6.43 11.63
C SER A 6 -6.50 6.40 10.84
N ALA A 7 -6.41 6.70 9.54
CA ALA A 7 -7.53 6.52 8.64
C ALA A 7 -7.96 5.05 8.64
N LEU A 8 -9.26 4.80 8.47
CA LEU A 8 -9.80 3.46 8.27
C LEU A 8 -9.29 2.93 6.91
N GLY A 9 -8.29 2.07 6.95
CA GLY A 9 -7.66 1.43 5.79
C GLY A 9 -6.19 1.83 5.61
N ALA A 10 -5.46 1.01 4.85
CA ALA A 10 -4.07 1.29 4.52
C ALA A 10 -3.88 2.67 3.86
N ASP A 11 -2.71 3.28 4.04
CA ASP A 11 -2.27 4.56 3.44
C ASP A 11 -1.06 4.33 2.52
N ALA A 12 -1.27 4.43 1.19
CA ALA A 12 -0.22 4.23 0.20
C ALA A 12 0.81 5.38 0.19
N GLY A 13 0.46 6.57 0.68
CA GLY A 13 1.38 7.69 0.82
C GLY A 13 2.44 7.40 1.88
N ARG A 14 1.99 6.97 3.07
CA ARG A 14 2.89 6.50 4.15
C ARG A 14 3.66 5.25 3.71
N GLY A 15 2.98 4.30 3.09
CA GLY A 15 3.60 3.09 2.55
C GLY A 15 4.72 3.33 1.54
N ARG A 16 4.60 4.37 0.70
CA ARG A 16 5.66 4.79 -0.22
C ARG A 16 6.93 5.21 0.51
N LEU A 17 6.81 6.05 1.53
CA LEU A 17 7.96 6.55 2.30
C LEU A 17 8.69 5.41 3.00
N LEU A 18 7.93 4.49 3.59
CA LEU A 18 8.46 3.28 4.22
C LEU A 18 9.19 2.36 3.20
N TYR A 19 8.59 2.16 2.03
CA TYR A 19 9.18 1.37 0.95
C TYR A 19 10.51 1.96 0.45
N GLU A 20 10.53 3.26 0.13
CA GLU A 20 11.73 3.94 -0.39
C GLU A 20 12.87 3.98 0.64
N ALA A 21 12.55 4.06 1.94
CA ALA A 21 13.55 4.09 2.99
C ALA A 21 14.25 2.74 3.23
N ARG A 22 13.57 1.61 2.96
CA ARG A 22 14.02 0.29 3.45
C ARG A 22 14.03 -0.82 2.41
N CYS A 23 13.11 -0.85 1.45
CA CYS A 23 12.99 -1.98 0.52
C CYS A 23 13.93 -1.89 -0.68
N THR A 24 14.46 -0.70 -0.99
CA THR A 24 15.35 -0.47 -2.13
C THR A 24 16.83 -0.48 -1.77
N VAL A 25 17.18 -0.74 -0.50
CA VAL A 25 18.57 -0.67 -0.01
C VAL A 25 19.43 -1.86 -0.44
N CYS A 26 18.82 -3.03 -0.64
CA CYS A 26 19.52 -4.25 -1.06
C CYS A 26 19.42 -4.50 -2.56
N HIS A 27 18.29 -4.15 -3.19
CA HIS A 27 18.07 -4.28 -4.63
C HIS A 27 17.06 -3.25 -5.11
N GLY A 28 17.09 -2.92 -6.41
CA GLY A 28 16.09 -2.05 -7.04
C GLY A 28 14.73 -2.70 -7.24
N THR A 29 13.94 -2.14 -8.15
CA THR A 29 12.55 -2.57 -8.42
C THR A 29 12.45 -3.81 -9.30
N SER A 30 13.58 -4.37 -9.76
CA SER A 30 13.60 -5.54 -10.65
C SER A 30 12.89 -6.75 -10.04
N VAL A 31 12.84 -6.87 -8.72
CA VAL A 31 12.14 -7.95 -8.00
C VAL A 31 10.63 -7.99 -8.28
N HIS A 32 10.04 -6.88 -8.71
CA HIS A 32 8.61 -6.76 -9.00
C HIS A 32 8.25 -7.10 -10.46
N LEU A 33 9.24 -7.34 -11.32
CA LEU A 33 9.01 -7.69 -12.71
C LEU A 33 8.27 -9.03 -12.84
N ARG A 34 7.55 -9.21 -13.96
CA ARG A 34 6.66 -10.36 -14.16
C ARG A 34 7.40 -11.70 -14.07
N GLU A 35 8.65 -11.72 -14.51
CA GLU A 35 9.54 -12.88 -14.58
C GLU A 35 10.06 -13.27 -13.19
N THR A 36 10.26 -12.31 -12.30
CA THR A 36 10.88 -12.51 -10.98
C THR A 36 9.89 -12.50 -9.82
N ARG A 37 8.71 -11.87 -10.01
CA ARG A 37 7.75 -11.64 -8.94
C ARG A 37 7.30 -12.96 -8.32
N LYS A 38 7.31 -13.01 -6.98
CA LYS A 38 6.88 -14.18 -6.20
C LYS A 38 5.40 -14.12 -5.86
N ALA A 39 4.88 -12.95 -5.55
CA ALA A 39 3.47 -12.75 -5.21
C ALA A 39 2.54 -12.93 -6.41
N ARG A 40 1.40 -13.59 -6.18
CA ARG A 40 0.34 -13.87 -7.17
C ARG A 40 -1.04 -13.38 -6.74
N SER A 41 -1.13 -12.70 -5.61
CA SER A 41 -2.35 -12.10 -5.03
C SER A 41 -1.97 -10.94 -4.12
N PHE A 42 -2.94 -10.13 -3.68
CA PHE A 42 -2.72 -9.07 -2.69
C PHE A 42 -2.14 -9.62 -1.38
N GLU A 43 -2.74 -10.69 -0.85
CA GLU A 43 -2.21 -11.49 0.28
C GLU A 43 -0.76 -11.92 0.06
N GLY A 44 -0.43 -12.38 -1.15
CA GLY A 44 0.93 -12.74 -1.51
C GLY A 44 1.89 -11.54 -1.50
N VAL A 45 1.43 -10.34 -1.86
CA VAL A 45 2.24 -9.12 -1.75
C VAL A 45 2.49 -8.81 -0.28
N ARG A 46 1.45 -8.87 0.56
CA ARG A 46 1.54 -8.66 2.02
C ARG A 46 2.56 -9.60 2.64
N ALA A 47 2.45 -10.90 2.38
CA ALA A 47 3.37 -11.91 2.89
C ALA A 47 4.84 -11.64 2.50
N GLN A 48 5.07 -11.12 1.29
CA GLN A 48 6.43 -10.74 0.87
C GLN A 48 6.93 -9.50 1.63
N VAL A 49 6.07 -8.52 1.89
CA VAL A 49 6.41 -7.34 2.70
C VAL A 49 6.72 -7.74 4.13
N GLU A 50 5.89 -8.60 4.74
CA GLU A 50 6.10 -9.15 6.09
C GLU A 50 7.41 -9.90 6.19
N ARG A 51 7.68 -10.80 5.24
CA ARG A 51 8.94 -11.54 5.18
C ARG A 51 10.13 -10.59 5.14
N TRP A 52 10.16 -9.63 4.22
CA TRP A 52 11.30 -8.71 4.10
C TRP A 52 11.42 -7.73 5.27
N ASN A 53 10.31 -7.35 5.90
CA ASN A 53 10.36 -6.61 7.15
C ASN A 53 11.10 -7.43 8.23
N ALA A 54 10.77 -8.70 8.40
CA ALA A 54 11.43 -9.58 9.36
C ALA A 54 12.94 -9.75 9.08
N GLU A 55 13.31 -9.97 7.82
CA GLU A 55 14.72 -10.08 7.40
C GLU A 55 15.51 -8.79 7.66
N LEU A 56 14.85 -7.63 7.64
CA LEU A 56 15.42 -6.31 7.94
C LEU A 56 15.28 -5.90 9.42
N GLY A 57 15.00 -6.86 10.31
CA GLY A 57 14.95 -6.66 11.76
C GLY A 57 13.56 -6.40 12.35
N GLY A 58 12.49 -6.55 11.57
CA GLY A 58 11.10 -6.62 12.08
C GLY A 58 10.59 -5.35 12.76
N ALA A 59 10.94 -4.17 12.22
CA ALA A 59 10.65 -2.88 12.87
C ALA A 59 9.21 -2.37 12.65
N TRP A 60 8.48 -2.91 11.68
CA TRP A 60 7.16 -2.41 11.29
C TRP A 60 6.01 -3.10 12.04
N SER A 61 5.00 -2.29 12.36
CA SER A 61 3.69 -2.76 12.82
C SER A 61 2.89 -3.41 11.69
N ALA A 62 1.77 -4.06 12.02
CA ALA A 62 0.84 -4.60 11.02
C ALA A 62 0.30 -3.50 10.09
N ASP A 63 -0.03 -2.33 10.64
CA ASP A 63 -0.54 -1.19 9.85
C ASP A 63 0.52 -0.66 8.87
N ASP A 64 1.79 -0.60 9.30
CA ASP A 64 2.88 -0.18 8.41
C ASP A 64 3.12 -1.19 7.27
N ILE A 65 2.98 -2.48 7.58
CA ILE A 65 3.03 -3.55 6.58
C ILE A 65 1.88 -3.39 5.59
N ASP A 66 0.67 -3.10 6.06
CA ASP A 66 -0.51 -2.94 5.21
C ASP A 66 -0.41 -1.70 4.32
N ASP A 67 0.11 -0.58 4.84
CA ASP A 67 0.44 0.63 4.07
C ASP A 67 1.42 0.35 2.92
N VAL A 68 2.54 -0.31 3.24
CA VAL A 68 3.56 -0.68 2.26
C VAL A 68 3.00 -1.66 1.23
N THR A 69 2.22 -2.64 1.68
CA THR A 69 1.53 -3.60 0.81
C THR A 69 0.64 -2.89 -0.18
N MET A 70 -0.17 -1.93 0.27
CA MET A 70 -1.05 -1.19 -0.60
C MET A 70 -0.27 -0.36 -1.62
N TYR A 71 0.81 0.32 -1.20
CA TYR A 71 1.69 1.03 -2.12
C TYR A 71 2.31 0.12 -3.18
N VAL A 72 2.94 -0.98 -2.76
CA VAL A 72 3.62 -1.93 -3.66
C VAL A 72 2.62 -2.57 -4.62
N ASN A 73 1.44 -2.96 -4.12
CA ASN A 73 0.38 -3.52 -4.95
C ASN A 73 -0.06 -2.51 -6.02
N ASN A 74 -0.39 -1.27 -5.63
CA ASN A 74 -0.84 -0.22 -6.54
C ASN A 74 0.23 0.19 -7.56
N ARG A 75 1.52 0.09 -7.22
CA ARG A 75 2.60 0.51 -8.09
C ARG A 75 3.04 -0.56 -9.09
N TYR A 76 3.01 -1.83 -8.71
CA TYR A 76 3.63 -2.91 -9.46
C TYR A 76 2.74 -4.12 -9.78
N TYR A 77 1.79 -4.48 -8.90
CA TYR A 77 1.08 -5.77 -9.00
C TYR A 77 -0.35 -5.65 -9.49
N PHE A 78 -1.07 -4.61 -9.08
CA PHE A 78 -2.46 -4.31 -9.44
C PHE A 78 -3.44 -5.45 -9.13
N PHE A 79 -3.21 -6.22 -8.06
CA PHE A 79 -4.17 -7.22 -7.63
C PHE A 79 -5.39 -6.58 -6.95
N PRO A 80 -6.58 -7.20 -7.04
CA PRO A 80 -7.74 -6.78 -6.28
C PRO A 80 -7.40 -6.74 -4.78
N CYS A 81 -7.65 -5.59 -4.15
CA CYS A 81 -7.50 -5.46 -2.71
C CYS A 81 -8.78 -5.94 -2.02
N PRO A 82 -8.70 -6.79 -0.98
CA PRO A 82 -9.87 -7.19 -0.22
C PRO A 82 -10.43 -6.02 0.59
N ASP A 83 -11.76 -5.98 0.75
CA ASP A 83 -12.48 -4.92 1.47
C ASP A 83 -11.99 -4.76 2.92
N SER A 84 -11.53 -5.85 3.54
CA SER A 84 -10.97 -5.87 4.89
C SER A 84 -9.66 -5.07 5.03
N ALA A 85 -8.90 -4.88 3.94
CA ALA A 85 -7.61 -4.19 3.97
C ALA A 85 -7.69 -2.77 3.38
N CYS A 86 -8.52 -2.55 2.36
CA CYS A 86 -8.61 -1.25 1.68
C CYS A 86 -9.83 -0.42 2.04
N GLY A 87 -10.85 -0.99 2.69
CA GLY A 87 -12.13 -0.31 2.91
C GLY A 87 -12.83 0.00 1.59
N SER A 88 -14.08 -0.45 1.44
CA SER A 88 -14.91 -0.23 0.25
C SER A 88 -15.20 1.26 -0.08
N GLU A 89 -14.73 2.21 0.74
CA GLU A 89 -14.99 3.66 0.61
C GLU A 89 -13.99 4.41 -0.31
N GLN A 90 -12.78 3.87 -0.55
CA GLN A 90 -11.77 4.53 -1.40
C GLN A 90 -12.10 4.44 -2.90
N ALA A 91 -12.93 3.46 -3.31
CA ALA A 91 -13.42 3.32 -4.68
C ALA A 91 -14.54 4.32 -5.05
N SER A 92 -15.25 4.88 -4.05
CA SER A 92 -16.35 5.82 -4.24
C SER A 92 -15.92 7.29 -4.12
N THR A 93 -14.91 7.59 -3.31
CA THR A 93 -14.50 8.98 -3.03
C THR A 93 -13.79 9.66 -4.21
N ARG A 94 -13.16 8.91 -5.13
CA ARG A 94 -12.60 9.46 -6.38
C ARG A 94 -13.65 9.84 -7.44
N ARG A 95 -14.90 9.38 -7.30
CA ARG A 95 -15.99 9.71 -8.23
C ARG A 95 -16.69 11.01 -7.85
N ASN A 96 -16.65 11.39 -6.57
CA ASN A 96 -17.38 12.56 -6.05
C ASN A 96 -16.59 13.88 -6.11
N SER A 97 -15.25 13.85 -6.28
CA SER A 97 -14.48 15.10 -6.41
C SER A 97 -14.60 15.78 -7.78
N LYS A 98 -15.22 15.12 -8.78
CA LYS A 98 -15.40 15.68 -10.12
C LYS A 98 -16.73 16.40 -10.34
N GLN A 99 -17.69 16.31 -9.41
CA GLN A 99 -19.02 16.92 -9.56
C GLN A 99 -19.16 18.30 -8.89
N SER A 100 -18.28 18.68 -7.96
CA SER A 100 -18.40 19.95 -7.21
C SER A 100 -17.99 21.22 -8.00
N ARG A 101 -17.60 21.11 -9.28
CA ARG A 101 -17.18 22.27 -10.09
C ARG A 101 -18.21 22.77 -11.10
N VAL A 102 -19.41 22.18 -11.15
CA VAL A 102 -20.46 22.53 -12.13
C VAL A 102 -21.56 23.43 -11.55
N ASP A 103 -21.78 23.47 -10.23
CA ASP A 103 -22.90 24.21 -9.63
C ASP A 103 -22.52 25.56 -8.98
N ARG A 104 -21.68 26.33 -9.68
CA ARG A 104 -21.50 27.78 -9.43
C ARG A 104 -21.46 28.53 -10.76
N GLN A 105 -22.55 28.46 -11.51
CA GLN A 105 -22.86 29.38 -12.59
C GLN A 105 -24.21 30.02 -12.31
#